data_AF-A0A804QRQ1-F1
#
_entry.id   AF-A0A804QRQ1-F1
#
_cell.length_a   1.000
_cell.length_b   1.000
_cell.length_c   1.000
_cell.angle_alpha   90.00
_cell.angle_beta   90.00
_cell.angle_gamma   90.00
#
_symmetry.space_group_name_H-M   'P 1'
#
loop_
_entity.id
_entity.type
_entity.pdbx_description
1 polymer ?
#
loop_
_entity_poly.entity_id
_entity_poly.type
_entity_poly.pdbx_seq_one_letter_code
_entity_poly.pdbx_strand_id
1 'polypeptide(L)'
;MLKEKTGKDDIDVGSIRLTLFNLFKDDASPKIKKFMKVMLNKLQQGQHGGIVGFMGALAQEVLKAKLDGKEEEEFDPAMKQHVHSDQEVYAGTTARVPSNGVLISGCQTDQTSADATTPKGVSYGALSNAIQAILAERGTVTNKELVLKARKMLSKQGYTQQPGLYCS
;
A
#
# COMPACT_ATOMS: atom_id res chain seq x y z
N MET A 1 14.77 -5.04 -4.38
CA MET A 1 14.43 -4.28 -3.15
C MET A 1 14.03 -5.15 -1.96
N LEU A 2 12.87 -5.83 -1.91
CA LEU A 2 12.52 -6.61 -0.69
C LEU A 2 13.52 -7.73 -0.40
N LYS A 3 13.84 -8.55 -1.41
CA LYS A 3 14.89 -9.60 -1.33
C LYS A 3 16.22 -9.08 -0.81
N GLU A 4 16.65 -7.96 -1.37
CA GLU A 4 17.87 -7.25 -0.99
C GLU A 4 17.85 -6.74 0.46
N LYS A 5 16.72 -6.13 0.90
CA LYS A 5 16.57 -5.64 2.28
C LYS A 5 16.55 -6.76 3.32
N THR A 6 16.06 -7.93 2.96
CA THR A 6 15.92 -9.07 3.89
C THR A 6 17.04 -10.09 3.76
N GLY A 7 17.88 -10.02 2.71
CA GLY A 7 18.83 -11.06 2.35
C GLY A 7 18.18 -12.41 2.00
N LYS A 8 16.90 -12.39 1.57
CA LYS A 8 16.11 -13.60 1.29
C LYS A 8 15.74 -13.67 -0.18
N ASP A 9 16.07 -14.76 -0.85
CA ASP A 9 15.81 -14.92 -2.29
C ASP A 9 14.45 -15.58 -2.60
N ASP A 10 13.80 -16.15 -1.60
CA ASP A 10 12.56 -16.93 -1.68
C ASP A 10 11.27 -16.09 -1.50
N ILE A 11 11.35 -14.77 -1.72
CA ILE A 11 10.17 -13.88 -1.65
C ILE A 11 9.46 -13.84 -3.01
N ASP A 12 8.20 -14.24 -3.03
CA ASP A 12 7.34 -14.28 -4.22
C ASP A 12 5.87 -13.95 -3.87
N VAL A 13 5.00 -13.88 -4.88
CA VAL A 13 3.56 -13.74 -4.73
C VAL A 13 3.04 -14.80 -3.75
N GLY A 14 2.29 -14.34 -2.74
CA GLY A 14 1.81 -15.18 -1.64
C GLY A 14 2.59 -14.94 -0.35
N SER A 15 3.92 -14.83 -0.37
CA SER A 15 4.73 -14.65 0.84
C SER A 15 4.95 -13.20 1.26
N ILE A 16 4.69 -12.23 0.38
CA ILE A 16 4.92 -10.79 0.61
C ILE A 16 4.38 -10.29 1.96
N ARG A 17 3.14 -10.65 2.34
CA ARG A 17 2.55 -10.17 3.59
C ARG A 17 3.26 -10.71 4.84
N LEU A 18 3.68 -11.98 4.80
CA LEU A 18 4.48 -12.59 5.86
C LEU A 18 5.86 -11.94 5.93
N THR A 19 6.51 -11.73 4.79
CA THR A 19 7.81 -11.04 4.73
C THR A 19 7.74 -9.65 5.33
N LEU A 20 6.72 -8.86 4.98
CA LEU A 20 6.52 -7.51 5.52
C LEU A 20 6.24 -7.54 7.02
N PHE A 21 5.43 -8.49 7.49
CA PHE A 21 5.19 -8.66 8.92
C PHE A 21 6.49 -8.99 9.68
N ASN A 22 7.30 -9.93 9.17
CA ASN A 22 8.54 -10.32 9.85
C ASN A 22 9.60 -9.20 9.82
N LEU A 23 9.63 -8.39 8.76
CA LEU A 23 10.57 -7.28 8.64
C LEU A 23 10.19 -6.07 9.51
N PHE A 24 8.90 -5.72 9.58
CA PHE A 24 8.46 -4.47 10.21
C PHE A 24 7.73 -4.65 11.54
N LYS A 25 7.26 -5.86 11.86
CA LYS A 25 6.58 -6.19 13.13
C LYS A 25 5.48 -5.20 13.47
N ASP A 26 5.64 -4.41 14.54
CA ASP A 26 4.71 -3.38 14.98
C ASP A 26 4.47 -2.29 13.92
N ASP A 27 5.47 -1.98 13.11
CA ASP A 27 5.42 -0.97 12.05
C ASP A 27 4.77 -1.50 10.76
N ALA A 28 4.45 -2.79 10.70
CA ALA A 28 3.68 -3.34 9.59
C ALA A 28 2.28 -2.69 9.54
N SER A 29 1.78 -2.45 8.32
CA SER A 29 0.45 -1.88 8.10
C SER A 29 -0.61 -2.63 8.91
N PRO A 30 -1.61 -1.94 9.51
CA PRO A 30 -2.69 -2.58 10.27
C PRO A 30 -3.36 -3.73 9.51
N LYS A 31 -3.54 -3.60 8.18
CA LYS A 31 -4.14 -4.65 7.35
C LYS A 31 -3.26 -5.90 7.26
N ILE A 32 -1.94 -5.75 7.25
CA ILE A 32 -1.00 -6.88 7.30
C ILE A 32 -1.09 -7.57 8.66
N LYS A 33 -1.08 -6.80 9.76
CA LYS A 33 -1.20 -7.37 11.12
C LYS A 33 -2.53 -8.13 11.31
N LYS A 34 -3.65 -7.58 10.84
CA LYS A 34 -4.95 -8.26 10.82
C LYS A 34 -4.92 -9.54 9.98
N PHE A 35 -4.33 -9.47 8.79
CA PHE A 35 -4.16 -10.64 7.92
C PHE A 35 -3.39 -11.75 8.62
N MET A 36 -2.29 -11.42 9.30
CA MET A 36 -1.51 -12.39 10.08
C MET A 36 -2.33 -13.02 11.19
N LYS A 37 -3.13 -12.24 11.93
CA LYS A 37 -4.04 -12.79 12.95
C LYS A 37 -5.01 -13.82 12.38
N VAL A 38 -5.67 -13.51 11.26
CA VAL A 38 -6.60 -14.45 10.60
C VAL A 38 -5.87 -15.73 10.18
N MET A 39 -4.68 -15.61 9.60
CA MET A 39 -3.93 -16.77 9.14
C MET A 39 -3.38 -17.64 10.29
N LEU A 40 -2.92 -17.03 11.38
CA LEU A 40 -2.51 -17.74 12.60
C LEU A 40 -3.68 -18.52 13.21
N ASN A 41 -4.85 -17.89 13.33
CA ASN A 41 -6.06 -18.56 13.83
C ASN A 41 -6.46 -19.74 12.95
N LYS A 42 -6.41 -19.59 11.61
CA LYS A 42 -6.72 -20.69 10.67
C LYS A 42 -5.72 -21.84 10.77
N LEU A 43 -4.44 -21.52 10.95
CA LEU A 43 -3.41 -22.52 11.17
C LEU A 43 -3.66 -23.31 12.45
N GLN A 44 -3.98 -22.64 13.56
CA GLN A 44 -4.32 -23.27 14.84
C GLN A 44 -5.59 -24.12 14.77
N GLN A 45 -6.58 -23.73 13.95
CA GLN A 45 -7.83 -24.46 13.77
C GLN A 45 -7.76 -25.60 12.74
N GLY A 46 -6.59 -25.86 12.13
CA GLY A 46 -6.44 -26.90 11.11
C GLY A 46 -7.15 -26.60 9.78
N GLN A 47 -7.57 -25.35 9.54
CA GLN A 47 -8.27 -24.96 8.31
C GLN A 47 -7.26 -24.63 7.21
N HIS A 48 -6.89 -25.62 6.38
CA HIS A 48 -5.78 -25.51 5.41
C HIS A 48 -6.22 -25.22 3.96
N GLY A 49 -7.49 -24.83 3.75
CA GLY A 49 -8.18 -24.95 2.47
C GLY A 49 -7.94 -23.90 1.38
N GLY A 50 -6.82 -23.16 1.32
CA GLY A 50 -6.68 -22.20 0.20
C GLY A 50 -5.36 -21.49 -0.03
N ILE A 51 -4.39 -21.54 0.90
CA ILE A 51 -3.09 -20.88 0.73
C ILE A 51 -1.96 -21.78 1.26
N VAL A 52 -1.89 -23.02 0.76
CA VAL A 52 -0.99 -24.07 1.27
C VAL A 52 0.47 -23.62 1.34
N GLY A 53 0.99 -22.93 0.32
CA GLY A 53 2.38 -22.45 0.31
C GLY A 53 2.66 -21.38 1.39
N PHE A 54 1.74 -20.43 1.58
CA PHE A 54 1.86 -19.44 2.66
C PHE A 54 1.71 -20.08 4.03
N MET A 55 0.74 -21.00 4.19
CA MET A 55 0.52 -21.68 5.46
C MET A 55 1.71 -22.56 5.84
N GLY A 56 2.39 -23.18 4.87
CA GLY A 56 3.66 -23.88 5.10
C GLY A 56 4.74 -22.95 5.63
N ALA A 57 4.97 -21.80 4.96
CA ALA A 57 5.94 -20.81 5.41
C ALA A 57 5.60 -20.22 6.80
N LEU A 58 4.32 -19.94 7.05
CA LEU A 58 3.85 -19.47 8.35
C LEU A 58 4.03 -20.52 9.44
N ALA A 59 3.70 -21.79 9.17
CA ALA A 59 3.88 -22.89 10.12
C ALA A 59 5.36 -23.07 10.49
N GLN A 60 6.27 -22.93 9.51
CA GLN A 60 7.70 -22.96 9.75
C GLN A 60 8.15 -21.82 10.68
N GLU A 61 7.62 -20.60 10.49
CA GLU A 61 7.96 -19.46 11.35
C GLU A 61 7.39 -19.61 12.77
N VAL A 62 6.15 -20.12 12.90
CA VAL A 62 5.54 -20.43 14.21
C VAL A 62 6.35 -21.51 14.94
N LEU A 63 6.75 -22.57 14.23
CA LEU A 63 7.58 -23.62 14.80
C LEU A 63 8.92 -23.06 15.28
N LYS A 64 9.56 -22.20 14.49
CA LYS A 64 10.81 -21.53 14.86
C LYS A 64 10.63 -20.67 16.11
N ALA A 65 9.59 -19.84 16.16
CA ALA A 65 9.31 -18.99 17.32
C ALA A 65 9.04 -19.81 18.60
N LYS A 66 8.38 -20.96 18.48
CA LYS A 66 8.19 -21.91 19.58
C LYS A 66 9.51 -22.50 20.08
N LEU A 67 10.37 -22.95 19.16
CA LEU A 67 11.70 -23.47 19.49
C LEU A 67 12.56 -22.42 20.19
N ASP A 68 12.43 -21.16 19.78
CA ASP A 68 13.15 -20.03 20.36
C ASP A 68 12.50 -19.49 21.65
N GLY A 69 11.32 -20.01 22.05
CA GLY A 69 10.57 -19.57 23.22
C GLY A 69 9.96 -18.16 23.10
N LYS A 70 9.82 -17.64 21.88
CA LYS A 70 9.42 -16.26 21.57
C LYS A 70 8.08 -16.15 20.83
N GLU A 71 7.29 -17.23 20.76
CA GLU A 71 6.05 -17.25 19.99
C GLU A 71 5.10 -16.08 20.35
N GLU A 72 4.94 -15.79 21.65
CA GLU A 72 4.09 -14.68 22.09
C GLU A 72 4.61 -13.34 21.59
N GLU A 73 5.89 -13.02 21.80
CA GLU A 73 6.51 -11.76 21.36
C GLU A 73 6.51 -11.61 19.83
N GLU A 74 6.79 -12.70 19.11
CA GLU A 74 6.94 -12.72 17.65
C GLU A 74 5.64 -12.36 16.92
N PHE A 75 4.49 -12.76 17.48
CA PHE A 75 3.16 -12.60 16.88
C PHE A 75 2.23 -11.67 17.64
N ASP A 76 2.65 -11.13 18.79
CA ASP A 76 1.90 -10.16 19.58
C ASP A 76 1.31 -8.99 18.75
N PRO A 77 2.05 -8.37 17.79
CA PRO A 77 1.52 -7.27 16.98
C PRO A 77 0.27 -7.69 16.18
N ALA A 78 0.22 -8.95 15.74
CA ALA A 78 -0.93 -9.51 15.05
C ALA A 78 -2.05 -9.86 16.04
N MET A 79 -1.73 -10.53 17.15
CA MET A 79 -2.72 -11.02 18.12
C MET A 79 -3.51 -9.88 18.78
N LYS A 80 -2.89 -8.71 18.99
CA LYS A 80 -3.53 -7.48 19.47
C LYS A 80 -4.56 -6.86 18.52
N GLN A 81 -4.59 -7.23 17.24
CA GLN A 81 -5.51 -6.63 16.28
C GLN A 81 -6.96 -7.05 16.52
N HIS A 82 -7.90 -6.14 16.36
CA HIS A 82 -9.32 -6.48 16.34
C HIS A 82 -9.78 -6.80 14.91
N VAL A 83 -10.39 -7.98 14.70
CA VAL A 83 -10.90 -8.46 13.42
C VAL A 83 -12.30 -9.02 13.66
N HIS A 84 -13.32 -8.45 13.03
CA HIS A 84 -14.70 -8.91 13.15
C HIS A 84 -15.03 -10.04 12.17
N SER A 85 -14.38 -10.05 11.01
CA SER A 85 -14.54 -11.12 10.01
C SER A 85 -13.29 -11.31 9.15
N ASP A 86 -13.13 -12.51 8.60
CA ASP A 86 -12.07 -12.84 7.63
C ASP A 86 -12.10 -11.94 6.39
N GLN A 87 -13.28 -11.44 6.01
CA GLN A 87 -13.44 -10.61 4.81
C GLN A 87 -12.70 -9.27 4.92
N GLU A 88 -12.45 -8.76 6.14
CA GLU A 88 -11.69 -7.53 6.36
C GLU A 88 -10.26 -7.58 5.82
N VAL A 89 -9.68 -8.79 5.79
CA VAL A 89 -8.28 -8.97 5.37
C VAL A 89 -8.15 -9.30 3.89
N TYR A 90 -9.27 -9.46 3.17
CA TYR A 90 -9.26 -9.69 1.73
C TYR A 90 -8.68 -8.49 0.99
N ALA A 91 -7.99 -8.75 -0.13
CA ALA A 91 -7.43 -7.68 -0.95
C ALA A 91 -8.57 -6.82 -1.54
N GLY A 92 -8.38 -5.49 -1.57
CA GLY A 92 -9.32 -4.59 -2.25
C GLY A 92 -10.57 -4.18 -1.46
N THR A 93 -10.66 -4.43 -0.15
CA THR A 93 -11.78 -3.92 0.67
C THR A 93 -11.92 -2.40 0.54
N THR A 94 -13.15 -1.93 0.37
CA THR A 94 -13.45 -0.50 0.20
C THR A 94 -13.38 0.25 1.54
N ALA A 95 -12.68 1.38 1.55
CA ALA A 95 -12.77 2.38 2.61
C ALA A 95 -13.35 3.68 2.03
N ARG A 96 -14.12 4.43 2.82
CA ARG A 96 -14.67 5.72 2.39
C ARG A 96 -13.72 6.85 2.75
N VAL A 97 -13.58 7.82 1.86
CA VAL A 97 -12.89 9.09 2.15
C VAL A 97 -13.75 9.88 3.15
N PRO A 98 -13.16 10.52 4.18
CA PRO A 98 -13.91 11.37 5.12
C PRO A 98 -14.69 12.48 4.39
N SER A 99 -15.82 12.90 4.96
CA SER A 99 -16.71 13.91 4.34
C SER A 99 -16.06 15.27 4.13
N ASN A 100 -15.02 15.61 4.90
CA ASN A 100 -14.25 16.85 4.75
C ASN A 100 -12.87 16.62 4.10
N GLY A 101 -12.67 15.47 3.46
CA GLY A 101 -11.44 15.13 2.76
C GLY A 101 -11.49 15.51 1.28
N VAL A 102 -10.37 16.03 0.76
CA VAL A 102 -10.15 16.22 -0.68
C VAL A 102 -8.95 15.38 -1.07
N LEU A 103 -9.12 14.51 -2.07
CA LEU A 103 -8.06 13.72 -2.64
C LEU A 103 -7.88 14.08 -4.11
N ILE A 104 -6.64 14.37 -4.50
CA ILE A 104 -6.24 14.54 -5.90
C ILE A 104 -5.28 13.40 -6.25
N SER A 105 -5.64 12.58 -7.24
CA SER A 105 -4.78 11.48 -7.71
C SER A 105 -3.89 11.93 -8.86
N GLY A 106 -2.70 11.33 -8.99
CA GLY A 106 -1.77 11.53 -10.11
C GLY A 106 -2.35 11.24 -11.49
N CYS A 107 -3.22 10.24 -11.56
CA CYS A 107 -3.80 9.71 -12.78
C CYS A 107 -5.13 8.97 -12.49
N GLN A 108 -5.80 8.48 -13.53
CA GLN A 108 -6.90 7.52 -13.39
C GLN A 108 -6.35 6.11 -13.08
N THR A 109 -7.20 5.19 -12.60
CA THR A 109 -6.76 3.85 -12.16
C THR A 109 -6.20 2.96 -13.27
N ASP A 110 -6.48 3.30 -14.53
CA ASP A 110 -6.01 2.63 -15.75
C ASP A 110 -4.75 3.31 -16.36
N GLN A 111 -4.19 4.29 -15.66
CA GLN A 111 -3.06 5.11 -16.13
C GLN A 111 -1.87 5.04 -15.16
N THR A 112 -0.73 5.61 -15.57
CA THR A 112 0.47 5.72 -14.74
C THR A 112 0.84 7.19 -14.54
N SER A 113 1.19 7.55 -13.30
CA SER A 113 1.71 8.87 -12.99
C SER A 113 3.20 8.94 -13.36
N ALA A 114 3.63 10.02 -14.01
CA ALA A 114 4.98 10.15 -14.54
C ALA A 114 5.92 10.90 -13.59
N ASP A 115 7.11 10.33 -13.42
CA ASP A 115 8.32 11.06 -13.01
C ASP A 115 9.01 11.59 -14.27
N ALA A 116 9.33 12.87 -14.29
CA ALA A 116 9.90 13.58 -15.42
C ALA A 116 11.29 14.10 -15.10
N THR A 117 12.23 13.95 -16.04
CA THR A 117 13.60 14.44 -15.89
C THR A 117 13.94 15.36 -17.06
N THR A 118 14.38 16.57 -16.75
CA THR A 118 14.85 17.53 -17.77
C THR A 118 16.18 17.07 -18.37
N PRO A 119 16.57 17.56 -19.57
CA PRO A 119 17.90 17.30 -20.13
C PRO A 119 19.08 17.74 -19.24
N LYS A 120 18.83 18.66 -18.29
CA LYS A 120 19.81 19.13 -17.30
C LYS A 120 19.89 18.25 -16.04
N GLY A 121 19.15 17.13 -15.99
CA GLY A 121 19.15 16.17 -14.88
C GLY A 121 18.21 16.51 -13.73
N VAL A 122 17.46 17.62 -13.78
CA VAL A 122 16.46 17.96 -12.73
C VAL A 122 15.23 17.09 -12.90
N SER A 123 14.81 16.40 -11.83
CA SER A 123 13.67 15.47 -11.82
C SER A 123 12.50 15.98 -10.98
N TYR A 124 11.27 15.70 -11.40
CA TYR A 124 10.05 16.11 -10.72
C TYR A 124 8.88 15.17 -11.04
N GLY A 125 7.92 15.06 -10.12
CA GLY A 125 6.64 14.41 -10.41
C GLY A 125 5.77 15.30 -11.28
N ALA A 126 5.26 14.78 -12.40
CA ALA A 126 4.59 15.59 -13.41
C ALA A 126 3.34 16.32 -12.87
N LEU A 127 2.47 15.65 -12.10
CA LEU A 127 1.32 16.30 -11.46
C LEU A 127 1.76 17.37 -10.45
N SER A 128 2.68 17.02 -9.55
CA SER A 128 3.13 17.93 -8.49
C SER A 128 3.71 19.22 -9.07
N ASN A 129 4.51 19.10 -10.13
CA ASN A 129 5.05 20.25 -10.85
C ASN A 129 3.96 21.08 -11.55
N ALA A 130 2.97 20.43 -12.17
CA ALA A 130 1.83 21.14 -12.76
C ALA A 130 1.02 21.93 -11.72
N ILE A 131 0.79 21.37 -10.53
CA ILE A 131 0.12 22.06 -9.42
C ILE A 131 0.94 23.29 -8.98
N GLN A 132 2.25 23.13 -8.78
CA GLN A 132 3.13 24.24 -8.40
C GLN A 132 3.10 25.37 -9.45
N ALA A 133 3.14 25.03 -10.74
CA ALA A 133 3.05 26.01 -11.82
C ALA A 133 1.71 26.79 -11.82
N ILE A 134 0.59 26.11 -11.52
CA ILE A 134 -0.73 26.76 -11.42
C ILE A 134 -0.81 27.66 -10.19
N LEU A 135 -0.28 27.21 -9.05
CA LEU A 135 -0.28 27.99 -7.81
C LEU A 135 0.68 29.19 -7.83
N ALA A 136 1.67 29.17 -8.72
CA ALA A 136 2.53 30.32 -8.97
C ALA A 136 1.82 31.47 -9.71
N GLU A 137 0.67 31.21 -10.35
CA GLU A 137 -0.18 32.25 -10.93
C GLU A 137 -0.83 33.10 -9.80
N ARG A 138 -0.96 34.42 -10.00
CA ARG A 138 -1.64 35.29 -9.02
C ARG A 138 -3.15 35.03 -9.04
N GLY A 139 -3.75 34.75 -7.88
CA GLY A 139 -5.20 34.66 -7.72
C GLY A 139 -5.64 33.49 -6.83
N THR A 140 -6.95 33.28 -6.74
CA THR A 140 -7.55 32.10 -6.09
C THR A 140 -7.83 31.01 -7.12
N VAL A 141 -7.79 29.75 -6.68
CA VAL A 141 -8.13 28.59 -7.51
C VAL A 141 -8.92 27.60 -6.68
N THR A 142 -10.06 27.14 -7.19
CA THR A 142 -10.85 26.08 -6.55
C THR A 142 -10.23 24.70 -6.79
N ASN A 143 -10.58 23.70 -5.97
CA ASN A 143 -10.13 22.32 -6.15
C ASN A 143 -10.42 21.78 -7.57
N LYS A 144 -11.61 22.08 -8.10
CA LYS A 144 -12.02 21.69 -9.45
C LYS A 144 -11.17 22.36 -10.52
N GLU A 145 -10.97 23.66 -10.41
CA GLU A 145 -10.17 24.42 -11.38
C GLU A 145 -8.71 23.97 -11.38
N LEU A 146 -8.14 23.70 -10.19
CA LEU A 146 -6.78 23.21 -10.05
C LEU A 146 -6.57 21.92 -10.86
N VAL A 147 -7.45 20.94 -10.70
CA VAL A 147 -7.36 19.66 -11.41
C VAL A 147 -7.61 19.82 -12.92
N LEU A 148 -8.59 20.65 -13.32
CA LEU A 148 -8.86 20.90 -14.74
C LEU A 148 -7.70 21.62 -15.44
N LYS A 149 -7.08 22.60 -14.77
CA LYS A 149 -5.87 23.28 -15.27
C LYS A 149 -4.69 22.30 -15.36
N ALA A 150 -4.50 21.46 -14.35
CA ALA A 150 -3.41 20.46 -14.33
C ALA A 150 -3.54 19.47 -15.48
N ARG A 151 -4.74 18.93 -15.74
CA ARG A 151 -5.02 18.06 -16.90
C ARG A 151 -4.65 18.71 -18.23
N LYS A 152 -5.06 19.97 -18.42
CA LYS A 152 -4.75 20.74 -19.65
C LYS A 152 -3.25 20.95 -19.82
N MET A 153 -2.54 21.27 -18.73
CA MET A 153 -1.09 21.49 -18.76
C MET A 153 -0.34 20.20 -19.10
N LEU A 154 -0.69 19.09 -18.44
CA LEU A 154 -0.09 17.78 -18.67
C LEU A 154 -0.32 17.28 -20.09
N SER A 155 -1.53 17.42 -20.62
CA SER A 155 -1.85 17.07 -22.00
C SER A 155 -1.03 17.87 -23.01
N LYS A 156 -0.86 19.19 -22.79
CA LYS A 156 0.00 20.04 -23.65
C LYS A 156 1.48 19.64 -23.61
N GLN A 157 1.92 19.08 -22.50
CA GLN A 157 3.29 18.58 -22.31
C GLN A 157 3.48 17.15 -22.85
N GLY A 158 2.43 16.52 -23.40
CA GLY A 158 2.49 15.18 -23.98
C GLY A 158 2.30 14.05 -22.97
N TYR A 159 1.93 14.34 -21.71
CA TYR A 159 1.61 13.29 -20.75
C TYR A 159 0.22 12.70 -20.99
N THR A 160 0.11 11.38 -20.89
CA THR A 160 -1.16 10.65 -21.00
C THR A 160 -1.96 10.66 -19.69
N GLN A 161 -1.32 10.92 -18.56
CA GLN A 161 -1.94 10.90 -17.23
C GLN A 161 -3.03 11.97 -17.09
N GLN A 162 -4.14 11.62 -16.45
CA GLN A 162 -5.27 12.50 -16.16
C GLN A 162 -5.57 12.53 -14.66
N PRO A 163 -5.10 13.56 -13.93
CA PRO A 163 -5.32 13.68 -12.48
C PRO A 163 -6.80 13.61 -12.08
N GLY A 164 -7.14 12.89 -11.02
CA GLY A 164 -8.51 12.77 -10.49
C GLY A 164 -8.79 13.74 -9.35
N LEU A 165 -10.07 14.10 -9.13
CA LEU A 165 -10.53 14.85 -7.96
C LEU A 165 -11.62 14.06 -7.26
N TYR A 166 -11.47 13.82 -5.96
CA TYR A 166 -12.40 13.08 -5.12
C TYR A 166 -12.67 13.89 -3.85
N CYS A 167 -13.86 14.47 -3.75
CA CYS A 167 -14.34 15.25 -2.60
C CYS A 167 -15.87 15.21 -2.54
N SER A 168 -16.44 15.66 -1.42
CA SER A 168 -17.88 15.87 -1.25
C SER A 168 -18.40 17.11 -1.97
#